data_AF-A0AAP8KUF0-F1
#
_entry.id   AF-A0AAP8KUF0-F1
#
_cell.length_a   1.000
_cell.length_b   1.000
_cell.length_c   1.000
_cell.angle_alpha   90.00
_cell.angle_beta   90.00
_cell.angle_gamma   90.00
#
_symmetry.space_group_name_H-M   'P 1'
#
loop_
_entity.id
_entity.type
_entity.pdbx_description
1 polymer ?
#
loop_
_entity_poly.entity_id
_entity_poly.type
_entity_poly.pdbx_seq_one_letter_code
_entity_poly.pdbx_strand_id
1 'polypeptide(L)'
;MNKSSYSFTDYVNAIIWLLLPCAFIFGLAYPTFLLIFILFLSILLSYYGFTMKSLLNTYGLDSGLMIPIYRLFAFLLSPMFFSIFIVLIPSHKIAFLSLLTIKYGEELYYLLIMYMISTLLFSLFEILFYLYKNIKDPKNITNGFERLTFSIHLFIAILTTFILPDIFFGALYTFTFINYDDTMDVKSLFEFSYFSFLIHYALPINSDSIQYYVRLLNEHTLSRVIQVVHIITCKFLDLTFLAVLIQYFLGFINTFNTENKNNKGS
;
A
#
# COMPACT_ATOMS: atom_id res chain seq x y z
N MET A 1 41.87 28.46 3.97
CA MET A 1 41.52 27.38 4.92
C MET A 1 40.16 26.82 4.53
N ASN A 2 40.14 25.63 3.91
CA ASN A 2 38.91 24.95 3.49
C ASN A 2 38.17 24.39 4.71
N LYS A 3 36.99 24.95 5.01
CA LYS A 3 36.01 24.31 5.90
C LYS A 3 34.98 23.60 5.03
N SER A 4 35.21 22.34 4.72
CA SER A 4 34.11 21.42 4.39
C SER A 4 33.65 20.78 5.70
N SER A 5 32.84 21.50 6.48
CA SER A 5 32.15 20.87 7.60
C SER A 5 30.96 20.11 7.03
N TYR A 6 31.20 18.84 6.70
CA TYR A 6 30.10 17.89 6.49
C TYR A 6 29.12 18.02 7.64
N SER A 7 27.83 18.12 7.32
CA SER A 7 26.80 18.25 8.33
C SER A 7 26.72 16.98 9.18
N PHE A 8 26.27 17.07 10.43
CA PHE A 8 26.08 15.88 11.28
C PHE A 8 25.22 14.80 10.58
N THR A 9 24.25 15.25 9.77
CA THR A 9 23.42 14.41 8.89
C THR A 9 24.21 13.66 7.82
N ASP A 10 25.25 14.26 7.24
CA ASP A 10 26.11 13.58 6.26
C ASP A 10 26.93 12.47 6.92
N TYR A 11 27.39 12.69 8.16
CA TYR A 11 28.08 11.66 8.95
C TYR A 11 27.15 10.51 9.33
N VAL A 12 25.93 10.80 9.80
CA VAL A 12 24.94 9.77 10.14
C VAL A 12 24.57 8.96 8.90
N ASN A 13 24.32 9.61 7.76
CA ASN A 13 24.03 8.92 6.51
C ASN A 13 25.23 8.08 6.04
N ALA A 14 26.45 8.61 6.07
CA ALA A 14 27.64 7.84 5.70
C ALA A 14 27.84 6.62 6.61
N ILE A 15 27.59 6.75 7.91
CA ILE A 15 27.64 5.63 8.86
C ILE A 15 26.57 4.60 8.55
N ILE A 16 25.32 5.01 8.26
CA ILE A 16 24.24 4.10 7.87
C ILE A 16 24.60 3.37 6.58
N TRP A 17 25.04 4.08 5.53
CA TRP A 17 25.41 3.50 4.24
C TRP A 17 26.63 2.58 4.31
N LEU A 18 27.53 2.79 5.27
CA LEU A 18 28.70 1.94 5.49
C LEU A 18 28.39 0.74 6.38
N LEU A 19 27.48 0.89 7.35
CA LEU A 19 27.04 -0.18 8.23
C LEU A 19 26.00 -1.10 7.59
N LEU A 20 25.17 -0.64 6.64
CA LEU A 20 24.14 -1.46 6.00
C LEU A 20 24.71 -2.69 5.27
N PRO A 21 25.76 -2.55 4.43
CA PRO A 21 26.41 -3.69 3.77
C PRO A 21 27.09 -4.61 4.78
N CYS A 22 27.72 -4.06 5.82
CA CYS A 22 28.35 -4.84 6.88
C CYS A 22 27.33 -5.62 7.70
N ALA A 23 26.19 -5.02 8.04
CA ALA A 23 25.08 -5.68 8.73
C ALA A 23 24.43 -6.75 7.85
N PHE A 24 24.35 -6.53 6.53
CA PHE A 24 23.87 -7.52 5.57
C PHE A 24 24.83 -8.72 5.44
N ILE A 25 26.13 -8.48 5.27
CA ILE A 25 27.17 -9.53 5.20
C ILE A 25 27.26 -10.29 6.53
N PHE A 26 27.20 -9.59 7.66
CA PHE A 26 27.22 -10.20 8.99
C PHE A 26 25.93 -10.98 9.29
N GLY A 27 24.79 -10.48 8.81
CA GLY A 27 23.52 -11.22 8.81
C GLY A 27 23.63 -12.52 8.02
N LEU A 28 24.17 -12.50 6.81
CA LEU A 28 24.39 -13.71 6.01
C LEU A 28 25.29 -14.74 6.71
N ALA A 29 26.28 -14.29 7.50
CA ALA A 29 27.16 -15.16 8.27
C ALA A 29 26.53 -15.72 9.56
N TYR A 30 25.55 -15.02 10.14
CA TYR A 30 24.88 -15.39 11.38
C TYR A 30 23.35 -15.33 11.19
N PRO A 31 22.69 -16.46 10.87
CA PRO A 31 21.27 -16.49 10.48
C PRO A 31 20.31 -15.85 11.50
N THR A 32 20.62 -15.96 12.80
CA THR A 32 19.87 -15.31 13.88
C THR A 32 20.02 -13.78 13.89
N PHE A 33 21.18 -13.25 13.50
CA PHE A 33 21.40 -11.82 13.35
C PHE A 33 20.70 -11.27 12.09
N LEU A 34 20.66 -12.04 11.00
CA LEU A 34 19.88 -11.70 9.80
C LEU A 34 18.41 -11.53 10.12
N LEU A 35 17.84 -12.45 10.90
CA LEU A 35 16.44 -12.40 11.34
C LEU A 35 16.14 -11.13 12.16
N ILE A 36 17.00 -10.82 13.13
CA ILE A 36 16.86 -9.59 13.93
C ILE A 36 17.01 -8.34 13.05
N PHE A 37 17.91 -8.39 12.06
CA PHE A 37 18.10 -7.31 11.11
C PHE A 37 16.89 -7.11 10.19
N ILE A 38 16.25 -8.19 9.72
CA ILE A 38 15.01 -8.14 8.93
C ILE A 38 13.87 -7.52 9.75
N LEU A 39 13.71 -7.93 11.02
CA LEU A 39 12.72 -7.34 11.92
C LEU A 39 13.01 -5.85 12.19
N PHE A 40 14.28 -5.51 12.44
CA PHE A 40 14.70 -4.12 12.59
C PHE A 40 14.39 -3.29 11.33
N LEU A 41 14.62 -3.84 10.14
CA LEU A 41 14.33 -3.17 8.88
C LEU A 41 12.82 -2.94 8.70
N SER A 42 11.99 -3.92 9.09
CA SER A 42 10.53 -3.77 9.09
C SER A 42 10.05 -2.61 9.99
N ILE A 43 10.60 -2.53 11.21
CA ILE A 43 10.30 -1.45 12.17
C ILE A 43 10.80 -0.10 11.64
N LEU A 44 12.03 -0.06 11.11
CA LEU A 44 12.65 1.15 10.58
C LEU A 44 11.83 1.71 9.40
N LEU A 45 11.38 0.84 8.49
CA LEU A 45 10.55 1.23 7.35
C LEU A 45 9.16 1.70 7.77
N SER A 46 8.56 1.06 8.77
CA SER A 46 7.30 1.51 9.38
C SER A 46 7.44 2.92 9.94
N TYR A 47 8.46 3.12 10.78
CA TYR A 47 8.79 4.41 11.38
C TYR A 47 9.03 5.47 10.31
N TYR A 48 9.82 5.13 9.28
CA TYR A 48 10.09 6.02 8.16
C TYR A 48 8.82 6.41 7.41
N GLY A 49 7.92 5.47 7.14
CA GLY A 49 6.60 5.74 6.55
C GLY A 49 5.80 6.77 7.36
N PHE A 50 5.79 6.66 8.68
CA PHE A 50 5.13 7.67 9.54
C PHE A 50 5.85 9.01 9.54
N THR A 51 7.18 9.05 9.64
CA THR A 51 7.93 10.30 9.85
C THR A 51 8.32 11.04 8.56
N MET A 52 8.10 10.46 7.39
CA MET A 52 8.67 10.97 6.13
C MET A 52 8.28 12.41 5.79
N LYS A 53 7.04 12.83 6.10
CA LYS A 53 6.60 14.22 5.92
C LYS A 53 7.41 15.20 6.77
N SER A 54 7.71 14.85 8.02
CA SER A 54 8.53 15.69 8.90
C SER A 54 9.95 15.82 8.36
N LEU A 55 10.52 14.72 7.85
CA LEU A 55 11.87 14.71 7.29
C LEU A 55 11.93 15.56 6.01
N LEU A 56 11.05 15.30 5.04
CA LEU A 56 11.04 16.02 3.75
C LEU A 56 10.79 17.53 3.92
N ASN A 57 9.91 17.92 4.84
CA ASN A 57 9.70 19.33 5.18
C ASN A 57 10.95 19.98 5.80
N THR A 58 11.69 19.24 6.63
CA THR A 58 12.94 19.74 7.23
C THR A 58 14.04 19.93 6.19
N TYR A 59 14.07 19.10 5.14
CA TYR A 59 15.06 19.18 4.05
C TYR A 59 14.63 20.08 2.89
N GLY A 60 13.47 20.75 2.96
CA GLY A 60 12.97 21.61 1.88
C GLY A 60 12.64 20.87 0.59
N LEU A 61 12.48 19.53 0.65
CA LEU A 61 12.20 18.65 -0.49
C LEU A 61 10.70 18.43 -0.66
N ASP A 62 9.90 19.46 -0.38
CA ASP A 62 8.43 19.43 -0.35
C ASP A 62 7.86 19.41 -1.78
N SER A 63 8.14 18.33 -2.51
CA SER A 63 7.48 18.00 -3.76
C SER A 63 6.26 17.17 -3.39
N GLY A 64 5.07 17.78 -3.44
CA GLY A 64 3.86 17.24 -2.82
C GLY A 64 3.57 15.76 -3.13
N LEU A 65 3.86 15.29 -4.34
CA LEU A 65 3.57 13.92 -4.80
C LEU A 65 4.58 12.88 -4.28
N MET A 66 5.79 13.30 -3.94
CA MET A 66 6.83 12.40 -3.46
C MET A 66 6.52 11.87 -2.05
N ILE A 67 5.92 12.70 -1.18
CA ILE A 67 5.65 12.31 0.21
C ILE A 67 4.70 11.08 0.29
N PRO A 68 3.51 11.07 -0.34
CA PRO A 68 2.61 9.92 -0.28
C PRO A 68 3.20 8.66 -0.94
N ILE A 69 3.95 8.83 -2.05
CA ILE A 69 4.57 7.70 -2.77
C ILE A 69 5.69 7.06 -1.95
N TYR A 70 6.60 7.85 -1.36
CA TYR A 70 7.67 7.31 -0.50
C TYR A 70 7.11 6.65 0.74
N ARG A 71 6.02 7.18 1.29
CA ARG A 71 5.30 6.55 2.40
C ARG A 71 4.70 5.21 1.99
N LEU A 72 3.95 5.17 0.89
CA LEU A 72 3.40 3.92 0.35
C LEU A 72 4.53 2.90 0.13
N PHE A 73 5.66 3.30 -0.44
CA PHE A 73 6.79 2.40 -0.68
C PHE A 73 7.40 1.86 0.62
N ALA A 74 7.67 2.72 1.61
CA ALA A 74 8.18 2.31 2.92
C ALA A 74 7.19 1.38 3.65
N PHE A 75 5.89 1.67 3.49
CA PHE A 75 4.80 0.88 4.04
C PHE A 75 4.54 -0.43 3.32
N LEU A 76 4.87 -0.57 2.04
CA LEU A 76 4.82 -1.85 1.32
C LEU A 76 6.01 -2.74 1.68
N LEU A 77 7.19 -2.12 1.86
CA LEU A 77 8.40 -2.86 2.25
C LEU A 77 8.33 -3.35 3.69
N SER A 78 7.83 -2.54 4.64
CA SER A 78 7.72 -2.91 6.07
C SER A 78 7.05 -4.29 6.33
N PRO A 79 5.85 -4.58 5.79
CA PRO A 79 5.20 -5.87 5.95
C PRO A 79 5.83 -6.97 5.10
N MET A 80 6.46 -6.64 3.96
CA MET A 80 7.24 -7.62 3.19
C MET A 80 8.40 -8.17 4.04
N PHE A 81 9.18 -7.29 4.68
CA PHE A 81 10.24 -7.69 5.59
C PHE A 81 9.70 -8.41 6.84
N PHE A 82 8.57 -7.97 7.40
CA PHE A 82 7.96 -8.65 8.54
C PHE A 82 7.46 -10.07 8.20
N SER A 83 6.88 -10.25 7.00
CA SER A 83 6.40 -11.54 6.51
C SER A 83 7.58 -12.49 6.30
N ILE A 84 8.67 -12.01 5.70
CA ILE A 84 9.92 -12.78 5.54
C ILE A 84 10.47 -13.19 6.92
N PHE A 85 10.43 -12.28 7.90
CA PHE A 85 10.85 -12.59 9.27
C PHE A 85 10.00 -13.71 9.90
N ILE A 86 8.67 -13.63 9.82
CA ILE A 86 7.76 -14.63 10.38
C ILE A 86 7.93 -16.01 9.73
N VAL A 87 8.16 -16.07 8.42
CA VAL A 87 8.37 -17.36 7.71
C VAL A 87 9.70 -18.00 8.11
N LEU A 88 10.75 -17.21 8.30
CA LEU A 88 12.09 -17.75 8.54
C LEU A 88 12.36 -18.06 10.02
N ILE A 89 11.79 -17.31 10.97
CA ILE A 89 12.09 -17.44 12.40
C ILE A 89 11.80 -18.83 13.02
N PRO A 90 10.76 -19.60 12.61
CA PRO A 90 10.48 -20.92 13.20
C PRO A 90 11.56 -21.96 12.84
N SER A 91 12.26 -21.77 11.73
CA SER A 91 13.35 -22.66 11.31
C SER A 91 14.61 -22.53 12.19
N HIS A 92 14.71 -21.47 13.00
CA HIS A 92 15.84 -21.18 13.86
C HIS A 92 15.53 -21.47 15.35
N LYS A 93 15.56 -22.76 15.72
CA LYS A 93 15.21 -23.30 17.05
C LYS A 93 15.96 -22.69 18.25
N ILE A 94 17.08 -22.00 18.03
CA ILE A 94 17.96 -21.46 19.08
C ILE A 94 17.56 -20.03 19.50
N ALA A 95 16.74 -19.33 18.70
CA ALA A 95 16.33 -17.97 19.01
C ALA A 95 15.19 -17.92 20.05
N PHE A 96 15.30 -17.08 21.08
CA PHE A 96 14.18 -16.82 22.01
C PHE A 96 12.88 -16.40 21.26
N LEU A 97 13.03 -15.63 20.16
CA LEU A 97 11.91 -15.27 19.29
C LEU A 97 11.29 -16.46 18.54
N SER A 98 12.02 -17.55 18.28
CA SER A 98 11.42 -18.72 17.63
C SER A 98 10.47 -19.45 18.58
N LEU A 99 10.77 -19.48 19.87
CA LEU A 99 9.89 -20.06 20.90
C LEU A 99 8.59 -19.25 21.05
N LEU A 100 8.69 -17.92 20.98
CA LEU A 100 7.51 -17.03 20.93
C LEU A 100 6.72 -17.20 19.63
N THR A 101 7.39 -17.34 18.47
CA THR A 101 6.70 -17.49 17.18
C THR A 101 6.05 -18.86 17.02
N ILE A 102 6.66 -19.92 17.54
CA ILE A 102 6.06 -21.27 17.55
C ILE A 102 4.85 -21.30 18.49
N LYS A 103 4.92 -20.60 19.63
CA LYS A 103 3.86 -20.60 20.64
C LYS A 103 2.68 -19.67 20.29
N TYR A 104 2.95 -18.52 19.68
CA TYR A 104 1.96 -17.47 19.39
C TYR A 104 1.92 -17.13 17.89
N GLY A 105 2.19 -18.11 17.03
CA GLY A 105 2.30 -17.90 15.59
C GLY A 105 1.03 -17.30 15.01
N GLU A 106 -0.13 -17.90 15.34
CA GLU A 106 -1.44 -17.43 14.86
C GLU A 106 -1.72 -15.99 15.27
N GLU A 107 -1.45 -15.60 16.52
CA GLU A 107 -1.66 -14.24 16.99
C GLU A 107 -0.73 -13.23 16.31
N LEU A 108 0.52 -13.63 16.04
CA LEU A 108 1.47 -12.82 15.28
C LEU A 108 1.04 -12.65 13.82
N TYR A 109 0.48 -13.68 13.20
CA TYR A 109 -0.11 -13.60 11.86
C TYR A 109 -1.32 -12.65 11.85
N TYR A 110 -2.21 -12.71 12.85
CA TYR A 110 -3.31 -11.77 12.97
C TYR A 110 -2.84 -10.33 13.14
N LEU A 111 -1.84 -10.11 13.99
CA LEU A 111 -1.26 -8.79 14.21
C LEU A 111 -0.63 -8.24 12.92
N LEU A 112 0.07 -9.09 12.16
CA LEU A 112 0.64 -8.73 10.86
C LEU A 112 -0.43 -8.34 9.85
N ILE A 113 -1.49 -9.14 9.72
CA ILE A 113 -2.59 -8.87 8.78
C ILE A 113 -3.29 -7.56 9.14
N MET A 114 -3.58 -7.34 10.43
CA MET A 114 -4.18 -6.09 10.90
C MET A 114 -3.27 -4.88 10.66
N TYR A 115 -1.95 -5.04 10.85
CA TYR A 115 -0.97 -4.00 10.53
C TYR A 115 -0.90 -3.71 9.04
N MET A 116 -0.89 -4.73 8.18
CA MET A 116 -0.93 -4.60 6.71
C MET A 116 -2.16 -3.83 6.25
N ILE A 117 -3.34 -4.22 6.73
CA ILE A 117 -4.62 -3.57 6.42
C ILE A 117 -4.59 -2.10 6.87
N SER A 118 -4.24 -1.83 8.13
CA SER A 118 -4.29 -0.48 8.71
C SER A 118 -3.36 0.48 7.97
N THR A 119 -2.16 -0.01 7.64
CA THR A 119 -1.15 0.74 6.91
C THR A 119 -1.56 1.01 5.47
N LEU A 120 -2.11 0.00 4.76
CA LEU A 120 -2.64 0.20 3.41
C LEU A 120 -3.73 1.26 3.43
N LEU A 121 -4.73 1.11 4.30
CA LEU A 121 -5.83 2.06 4.42
C LEU A 121 -5.30 3.47 4.58
N PHE A 122 -4.41 3.69 5.55
CA PHE A 122 -3.79 4.99 5.78
C PHE A 122 -3.12 5.55 4.51
N SER A 123 -2.35 4.73 3.79
CA SER A 123 -1.67 5.14 2.55
C SER A 123 -2.64 5.44 1.40
N LEU A 124 -3.68 4.62 1.21
CA LEU A 124 -4.71 4.83 0.19
C LEU A 124 -5.47 6.14 0.46
N PHE A 125 -5.86 6.38 1.70
CA PHE A 125 -6.49 7.62 2.12
C PHE A 125 -5.62 8.84 1.84
N GLU A 126 -4.32 8.76 2.16
CA GLU A 126 -3.39 9.86 1.92
C GLU A 126 -3.18 10.13 0.42
N ILE A 127 -3.03 9.08 -0.40
CA ILE A 127 -2.88 9.22 -1.86
C ILE A 127 -4.16 9.79 -2.48
N LEU A 128 -5.33 9.28 -2.09
CA LEU A 128 -6.61 9.81 -2.57
C LEU A 128 -6.79 11.27 -2.18
N PHE A 129 -6.57 11.61 -0.91
CA PHE A 129 -6.67 12.98 -0.45
C PHE A 129 -5.71 13.91 -1.19
N TYR A 130 -4.48 13.45 -1.42
CA TYR A 130 -3.50 14.19 -2.21
C TYR A 130 -3.96 14.38 -3.66
N LEU A 131 -4.39 13.31 -4.33
CA LEU A 131 -4.84 13.36 -5.71
C LEU A 131 -6.04 14.32 -5.82
N TYR A 132 -7.04 14.18 -4.96
CA TYR A 132 -8.21 15.05 -4.96
C TYR A 132 -7.89 16.51 -4.68
N LYS A 133 -6.96 16.80 -3.75
CA LYS A 133 -6.53 18.18 -3.49
C LYS A 133 -5.87 18.84 -4.70
N ASN A 134 -5.21 18.06 -5.55
CA ASN A 134 -4.39 18.58 -6.66
C ASN A 134 -5.06 18.46 -8.04
N ILE A 135 -6.19 17.78 -8.16
CA ILE A 135 -6.96 17.80 -9.40
C ILE A 135 -7.65 19.17 -9.53
N LYS A 136 -7.11 20.02 -10.41
CA LYS A 136 -7.68 21.34 -10.73
C LYS A 136 -9.15 21.24 -11.16
N ASP A 137 -9.94 22.24 -10.81
CA ASP A 137 -11.30 22.41 -11.33
C ASP A 137 -11.23 22.47 -12.88
N PRO A 138 -12.04 21.68 -13.62
CA PRO A 138 -11.98 21.63 -15.07
C PRO A 138 -12.12 23.01 -15.74
N LYS A 139 -12.81 23.94 -15.08
CA LYS A 139 -12.98 25.34 -15.53
C LYS A 139 -11.68 26.13 -15.63
N ASN A 140 -10.65 25.74 -14.89
CA ASN A 140 -9.38 26.46 -14.79
C ASN A 140 -8.29 25.86 -15.70
N ILE A 141 -8.63 24.87 -16.53
CA ILE A 141 -7.70 24.23 -17.46
C ILE A 141 -7.71 25.02 -18.76
N THR A 142 -6.67 25.80 -18.99
CA THR A 142 -6.59 26.74 -20.12
C THR A 142 -5.72 26.22 -21.26
N ASN A 143 -4.70 25.43 -20.93
CA ASN A 143 -3.69 24.99 -21.90
C ASN A 143 -3.60 23.47 -22.05
N GLY A 144 -3.14 23.00 -23.21
CA GLY A 144 -3.05 21.56 -23.54
C GLY A 144 -2.18 20.75 -22.59
N PHE A 145 -1.09 21.33 -22.05
CA PHE A 145 -0.24 20.69 -21.06
C PHE A 145 -0.95 20.47 -19.71
N GLU A 146 -1.78 21.44 -19.29
CA GLU A 146 -2.59 21.30 -18.07
C GLU A 146 -3.64 20.20 -18.23
N ARG A 147 -4.23 20.08 -19.43
CA ARG A 147 -5.18 19.03 -19.76
C ARG A 147 -4.55 17.63 -19.75
N LEU A 148 -3.33 17.49 -20.26
CA LEU A 148 -2.55 16.26 -20.17
C LEU A 148 -2.28 15.89 -18.71
N THR A 149 -1.79 16.85 -17.93
CA THR A 149 -1.48 16.67 -16.50
C THR A 149 -2.72 16.25 -15.72
N PHE A 150 -3.85 16.92 -15.94
CA PHE A 150 -5.15 16.57 -15.35
C PHE A 150 -5.56 15.13 -15.70
N SER A 151 -5.44 14.75 -16.97
CA SER A 151 -5.82 13.40 -17.44
C SER A 151 -4.97 12.31 -16.79
N ILE A 152 -3.66 12.57 -16.62
CA ILE A 152 -2.74 11.66 -15.93
C ILE A 152 -3.13 11.52 -14.45
N HIS A 153 -3.41 12.63 -13.75
CA HIS A 153 -3.81 12.59 -12.35
C HIS A 153 -5.13 11.82 -12.16
N LEU A 154 -6.11 12.02 -13.04
CA LEU A 154 -7.37 11.29 -13.02
C LEU A 154 -7.16 9.79 -13.30
N PHE A 155 -6.32 9.45 -14.28
CA PHE A 155 -5.98 8.06 -14.58
C PHE A 155 -5.30 7.36 -13.39
N ILE A 156 -4.34 8.01 -12.74
CA ILE A 156 -3.69 7.50 -11.53
C ILE A 156 -4.72 7.34 -10.41
N ALA A 157 -5.64 8.30 -10.23
CA ALA A 157 -6.71 8.18 -9.25
C ALA A 157 -7.60 6.97 -9.52
N ILE A 158 -7.98 6.72 -10.77
CA ILE A 158 -8.75 5.51 -11.16
C ILE A 158 -7.98 4.24 -10.81
N LEU A 159 -6.71 4.14 -11.22
CA LEU A 159 -5.89 2.96 -10.91
C LEU A 159 -5.76 2.72 -9.40
N THR A 160 -5.51 3.78 -8.64
CA THR A 160 -5.27 3.70 -7.19
C THR A 160 -6.55 3.38 -6.43
N THR A 161 -7.71 3.86 -6.91
CA THR A 161 -9.00 3.63 -6.26
C THR A 161 -9.55 2.23 -6.57
N PHE A 162 -9.46 1.78 -7.82
CA PHE A 162 -10.19 0.59 -8.27
C PHE A 162 -9.32 -0.65 -8.43
N ILE A 163 -8.06 -0.51 -8.83
CA ILE A 163 -7.21 -1.68 -9.17
C ILE A 163 -6.26 -2.01 -8.03
N LEU A 164 -5.64 -1.00 -7.41
CA LEU A 164 -4.64 -1.22 -6.37
C LEU A 164 -5.20 -1.96 -5.14
N PRO A 165 -6.42 -1.67 -4.63
CA PRO A 165 -6.98 -2.41 -3.50
C PRO A 165 -7.19 -3.89 -3.83
N ASP A 166 -7.67 -4.19 -5.04
CA ASP A 166 -7.93 -5.58 -5.47
C ASP A 166 -6.65 -6.39 -5.53
N ILE A 167 -5.56 -5.81 -6.04
CA ILE A 167 -4.23 -6.45 -6.06
C ILE A 167 -3.73 -6.69 -4.62
N PHE A 168 -3.90 -5.71 -3.74
CA PHE A 168 -3.45 -5.83 -2.35
C PHE A 168 -4.24 -6.89 -1.57
N PHE A 169 -5.57 -6.86 -1.63
CA PHE A 169 -6.40 -7.87 -0.99
C PHE A 169 -6.19 -9.25 -1.63
N GLY A 170 -5.91 -9.31 -2.94
CA GLY A 170 -5.44 -10.52 -3.61
C GLY A 170 -4.17 -11.09 -2.96
N ALA A 171 -3.17 -10.25 -2.73
CA ALA A 171 -1.94 -10.65 -2.03
C ALA A 171 -2.22 -11.13 -0.60
N LEU A 172 -3.11 -10.46 0.14
CA LEU A 172 -3.53 -10.88 1.48
C LEU A 172 -4.23 -12.24 1.46
N TYR A 173 -5.10 -12.51 0.48
CA TYR A 173 -5.74 -13.81 0.32
C TYR A 173 -4.73 -14.89 -0.04
N THR A 174 -3.78 -14.62 -0.95
CA THR A 174 -2.68 -15.55 -1.25
C THR A 174 -1.91 -15.89 0.02
N PHE A 175 -1.49 -14.88 0.77
CA PHE A 175 -0.76 -15.07 2.02
C PHE A 175 -1.58 -15.85 3.06
N THR A 176 -2.87 -15.55 3.18
CA THR A 176 -3.73 -16.21 4.16
C THR A 176 -4.03 -17.66 3.79
N PHE A 177 -4.34 -17.95 2.53
CA PHE A 177 -4.76 -19.29 2.10
C PHE A 177 -3.61 -20.28 1.97
N ILE A 178 -2.40 -19.81 1.64
CA ILE A 178 -1.19 -20.65 1.68
C ILE A 178 -0.96 -21.21 3.10
N ASN A 179 -1.33 -20.47 4.15
CA ASN A 179 -1.21 -20.95 5.53
C ASN A 179 -2.32 -21.95 5.94
N TYR A 180 -3.38 -22.09 5.14
CA TYR A 180 -4.49 -23.00 5.42
C TYR A 180 -4.42 -24.31 4.66
N ASP A 181 -3.78 -24.28 3.48
CA ASP A 181 -3.61 -25.46 2.66
C ASP A 181 -2.22 -25.46 2.02
N ASP A 182 -1.31 -26.22 2.63
CA ASP A 182 0.06 -26.42 2.14
C ASP A 182 0.12 -27.14 0.78
N THR A 183 -0.98 -27.78 0.36
CA THR A 183 -1.09 -28.44 -0.96
C THR A 183 -1.60 -27.51 -2.04
N MET A 184 -1.97 -26.29 -1.67
CA MET A 184 -2.41 -25.28 -2.60
C MET A 184 -1.24 -24.89 -3.51
N ASP A 185 -1.32 -25.30 -4.77
CA ASP A 185 -0.35 -24.91 -5.78
C ASP A 185 -0.33 -23.37 -5.85
N VAL A 186 0.85 -22.76 -5.72
CA VAL A 186 0.99 -21.30 -5.61
C VAL A 186 0.54 -20.67 -6.93
N LYS A 187 -0.76 -20.36 -6.96
CA LYS A 187 -1.39 -19.74 -8.11
C LYS A 187 -0.91 -18.30 -8.23
N SER A 188 -0.79 -17.83 -9.47
CA SER A 188 -0.28 -16.49 -9.75
C SER A 188 -1.03 -15.43 -8.94
N LEU A 189 -0.32 -14.41 -8.45
CA LEU A 189 -0.90 -13.24 -7.77
C LEU A 189 -2.09 -12.65 -8.56
N PHE A 190 -2.05 -12.77 -9.88
CA PHE A 190 -3.10 -12.34 -10.78
C PHE A 190 -4.43 -13.07 -10.56
N GLU A 191 -4.43 -14.39 -10.34
CA GLU A 191 -5.67 -15.15 -10.09
C GLU A 191 -6.32 -14.73 -8.76
N PHE A 192 -5.51 -14.48 -7.74
CA PHE A 192 -5.99 -13.96 -6.47
C PHE A 192 -6.44 -12.50 -6.52
N SER A 193 -5.76 -11.68 -7.32
CA SER A 193 -6.21 -10.31 -7.61
C SER A 193 -7.56 -10.33 -8.33
N TYR A 194 -7.76 -11.27 -9.25
CA TYR A 194 -9.03 -11.49 -9.92
C TYR A 194 -10.12 -11.99 -8.97
N PHE A 195 -9.80 -12.94 -8.07
CA PHE A 195 -10.73 -13.36 -7.01
C PHE A 195 -11.14 -12.18 -6.11
N SER A 196 -10.18 -11.34 -5.73
CA SER A 196 -10.40 -10.12 -4.99
C SER A 196 -11.36 -9.18 -5.72
N PHE A 197 -11.12 -8.92 -7.01
CA PHE A 197 -12.00 -8.15 -7.89
C PHE A 197 -13.43 -8.72 -7.93
N LEU A 198 -13.60 -10.05 -8.02
CA LEU A 198 -14.93 -10.68 -8.00
C LEU A 198 -15.67 -10.44 -6.67
N ILE A 199 -14.95 -10.49 -5.54
CA ILE A 199 -15.52 -10.15 -4.22
C ILE A 199 -15.93 -8.68 -4.17
N HIS A 200 -15.06 -7.77 -4.59
CA HIS A 200 -15.29 -6.33 -4.56
C HIS A 200 -16.58 -5.95 -5.32
N TYR A 201 -16.74 -6.45 -6.55
CA TYR A 201 -17.91 -6.14 -7.39
C TYR A 201 -19.08 -7.12 -7.22
N ALA A 202 -18.97 -8.09 -6.29
CA ALA A 202 -19.97 -9.12 -6.06
C ALA A 202 -20.41 -9.85 -7.35
N LEU A 203 -19.44 -10.18 -8.21
CA LEU A 203 -19.68 -10.83 -9.49
C LEU A 203 -19.87 -12.34 -9.34
N PRO A 204 -20.66 -12.99 -10.21
CA PRO A 204 -20.89 -14.43 -10.14
C PRO A 204 -19.61 -15.23 -10.40
N ILE A 205 -19.42 -16.29 -9.61
CA ILE A 205 -18.22 -17.13 -9.62
C ILE A 205 -18.52 -18.43 -10.38
N ASN A 206 -17.91 -18.58 -11.55
CA ASN A 206 -18.19 -19.69 -12.47
C ASN A 206 -17.01 -20.66 -12.66
N SER A 207 -15.86 -20.43 -12.04
CA SER A 207 -14.70 -21.32 -12.16
C SER A 207 -14.49 -22.16 -10.91
N ASP A 208 -14.17 -23.44 -11.12
CA ASP A 208 -13.94 -24.41 -10.03
C ASP A 208 -12.79 -23.99 -9.10
N SER A 209 -11.74 -23.34 -9.66
CA SER A 209 -10.63 -22.84 -8.84
C SER A 209 -11.03 -21.71 -7.91
N ILE A 210 -11.94 -20.83 -8.34
CA ILE A 210 -12.40 -19.72 -7.50
C ILE A 210 -13.45 -20.22 -6.50
N GLN A 211 -14.26 -21.22 -6.86
CA GLN A 211 -15.14 -21.89 -5.90
C GLN A 211 -14.36 -22.52 -4.75
N TYR A 212 -13.17 -23.07 -5.02
CA TYR A 212 -12.27 -23.55 -3.97
C TYR A 212 -11.87 -22.43 -3.00
N TYR A 213 -11.51 -21.25 -3.52
CA TYR A 213 -11.15 -20.07 -2.70
C TYR A 213 -12.32 -19.55 -1.87
N VAL A 214 -13.53 -19.58 -2.43
CA VAL A 214 -14.76 -19.27 -1.70
C VAL A 214 -14.97 -20.26 -0.55
N ARG A 215 -14.65 -21.54 -0.75
CA ARG A 215 -14.74 -22.56 0.30
C ARG A 215 -13.79 -22.21 1.46
N LEU A 216 -12.50 -22.00 1.18
CA LEU A 216 -11.51 -21.59 2.18
C LEU A 216 -11.91 -20.28 2.89
N LEU A 217 -12.46 -19.34 2.12
CA LEU A 217 -12.94 -18.07 2.66
C LEU A 217 -14.07 -18.27 3.67
N ASN A 218 -14.97 -19.21 3.44
CA ASN A 218 -16.10 -19.49 4.33
C ASN A 218 -15.73 -20.40 5.51
N GLU A 219 -14.75 -21.28 5.35
CA GLU A 219 -14.27 -22.18 6.40
C GLU A 219 -13.55 -21.40 7.51
N HIS A 220 -12.67 -20.47 7.16
CA HIS A 220 -11.80 -19.81 8.13
C HIS A 220 -12.30 -18.42 8.57
N THR A 221 -12.32 -18.17 9.89
CA THR A 221 -12.82 -16.91 10.47
C THR A 221 -11.99 -15.70 10.03
N LEU A 222 -10.67 -15.80 9.99
CA LEU A 222 -9.79 -14.70 9.56
C LEU A 222 -10.05 -14.31 8.10
N SER A 223 -10.24 -15.28 7.20
CA SER A 223 -10.59 -15.01 5.81
C SER A 223 -11.87 -14.21 5.68
N ARG A 224 -12.89 -14.53 6.51
CA ARG A 224 -14.14 -13.77 6.57
C ARG A 224 -13.93 -12.36 7.10
N VAL A 225 -13.07 -12.18 8.11
CA VAL A 225 -12.72 -10.84 8.61
C VAL A 225 -12.03 -10.03 7.52
N ILE A 226 -11.05 -10.61 6.81
CA ILE A 226 -10.38 -9.97 5.66
C ILE A 226 -11.41 -9.60 4.60
N GLN A 227 -12.35 -10.50 4.28
CA GLN A 227 -13.42 -10.24 3.32
C GLN A 227 -14.30 -9.06 3.73
N VAL A 228 -14.74 -9.00 4.99
CA VAL A 228 -15.57 -7.90 5.49
C VAL A 228 -14.81 -6.58 5.38
N VAL A 229 -13.54 -6.56 5.82
CA VAL A 229 -12.68 -5.36 5.73
C VAL A 229 -12.48 -4.96 4.27
N HIS A 230 -12.22 -5.92 3.39
CA HIS A 230 -12.05 -5.70 1.96
C HIS A 230 -13.30 -5.04 1.35
N ILE A 231 -14.47 -5.65 1.54
CA ILE A 231 -15.73 -5.12 0.99
C ILE A 231 -15.99 -3.69 1.51
N ILE A 232 -15.86 -3.47 2.82
CA ILE A 232 -16.08 -2.15 3.43
C ILE A 232 -15.11 -1.11 2.84
N THR A 233 -13.83 -1.47 2.75
CA THR A 233 -12.79 -0.60 2.20
C THR A 233 -13.10 -0.22 0.77
N CYS A 234 -13.32 -1.21 -0.10
CA CYS A 234 -13.56 -0.95 -1.51
C CYS A 234 -14.85 -0.17 -1.74
N LYS A 235 -15.94 -0.46 -1.00
CA LYS A 235 -17.17 0.35 -1.09
C LYS A 235 -16.98 1.78 -0.61
N PHE A 236 -16.16 2.00 0.42
CA PHE A 236 -15.81 3.35 0.84
C PHE A 236 -15.05 4.10 -0.28
N LEU A 237 -14.10 3.44 -0.94
CA LEU A 237 -13.33 4.01 -2.05
C LEU A 237 -14.24 4.30 -3.26
N ASP A 238 -15.10 3.35 -3.64
CA ASP A 238 -16.12 3.50 -4.70
C ASP A 238 -16.98 4.75 -4.47
N LEU A 239 -17.54 4.89 -3.27
CA LEU A 239 -18.41 6.01 -2.91
C LEU A 239 -17.66 7.34 -2.91
N THR A 240 -16.42 7.35 -2.40
CA THR A 240 -15.57 8.54 -2.40
C THR A 240 -15.26 8.99 -3.82
N PHE A 241 -14.90 8.06 -4.69
CA PHE A 241 -14.61 8.36 -6.09
C PHE A 241 -15.85 8.78 -6.87
N LEU A 242 -16.99 8.13 -6.64
CA LEU A 242 -18.26 8.53 -7.23
C LEU A 242 -18.66 9.95 -6.83
N ALA A 243 -18.51 10.31 -5.54
CA ALA A 243 -18.79 11.66 -5.07
C ALA A 243 -17.92 12.70 -5.79
N VAL A 244 -16.65 12.39 -6.02
CA VAL A 244 -15.74 13.27 -6.76
C VAL A 244 -16.10 13.36 -8.24
N LEU A 245 -16.42 12.25 -8.90
CA LEU A 245 -16.90 12.27 -10.29
C LEU A 245 -18.16 13.14 -10.44
N ILE A 246 -19.12 13.03 -9.52
CA ILE A 246 -20.34 13.85 -9.54
C ILE A 246 -19.99 15.34 -9.45
N GLN A 247 -19.06 15.72 -8.58
CA GLN A 247 -18.59 17.11 -8.49
C GLN A 247 -17.96 17.59 -9.80
N TYR A 248 -17.15 16.76 -10.46
CA TYR A 248 -16.58 17.08 -11.77
C TYR A 248 -17.64 17.22 -12.87
N PHE A 249 -18.62 16.31 -12.92
CA PHE A 249 -19.73 16.40 -13.89
C PHE A 249 -20.57 17.66 -13.69
N LEU A 250 -20.91 18.01 -12.44
CA LEU A 250 -21.62 19.26 -12.12
C LEU A 250 -20.80 20.50 -12.49
N GLY A 251 -19.48 20.47 -12.24
CA GLY A 251 -18.56 21.50 -12.68
C GLY A 251 -18.60 21.71 -14.18
N PHE A 252 -18.51 20.61 -14.95
CA PHE A 252 -18.54 20.61 -16.41
C PHE A 252 -19.86 21.14 -16.98
N ILE A 253 -21.01 20.65 -16.50
CA ILE A 253 -22.33 21.11 -16.96
C ILE A 253 -22.51 22.61 -16.72
N ASN A 254 -22.06 23.12 -15.57
CA ASN A 254 -22.14 24.54 -15.27
C ASN A 254 -21.32 25.39 -16.25
N THR A 255 -20.16 24.90 -16.70
CA THR A 255 -19.32 25.59 -17.70
C THR A 255 -20.06 25.75 -19.04
N PHE A 256 -20.69 24.69 -19.54
CA PHE A 256 -21.47 24.72 -20.79
C PHE A 256 -22.65 25.69 -20.70
N ASN A 257 -23.34 25.73 -19.56
CA ASN A 257 -24.46 26.66 -19.36
C ASN A 257 -24.02 28.13 -19.30
N THR A 258 -22.82 28.45 -18.80
CA THR A 258 -22.25 29.80 -18.86
C THR A 258 -21.84 30.22 -20.27
N GLU A 259 -21.17 29.35 -21.03
CA GLU A 259 -20.80 29.66 -22.42
C GLU A 259 -22.02 29.87 -23.31
N ASN A 260 -23.07 29.06 -23.15
CA ASN A 260 -24.32 29.22 -23.91
C ASN A 260 -25.12 30.48 -23.54
N LYS A 261 -24.98 31.00 -22.31
CA LYS A 261 -25.58 32.28 -21.91
C LYS A 261 -24.83 33.46 -22.51
N ASN A 262 -23.50 33.41 -22.54
CA ASN A 262 -22.69 34.47 -23.14
C ASN A 262 -22.87 34.56 -24.67
N ASN A 263 -23.02 33.42 -25.36
CA ASN A 263 -23.27 33.40 -26.82
C ASN A 263 -24.69 33.82 -27.25
N LYS A 264 -25.66 33.89 -26.32
CA LYS A 264 -27.01 34.39 -26.60
C LYS A 264 -27.16 35.90 -26.33
N GLY A 265 -26.12 36.55 -25.80
CA GLY A 265 -26.09 37.98 -25.47
C GLY A 265 -25.24 38.84 -26.41
N SER A 266 -24.69 38.26 -27.47
CA SER A 266 -23.96 38.92 -28.57
C SER A 266 -24.75 38.87 -29.85
#